data_AF-A0A933R730-F1
#
_entry.id   AF-A0A933R730-F1
#
_cell.length_a   1.000
_cell.length_b   1.000
_cell.length_c   1.000
_cell.angle_alpha   90.00
_cell.angle_beta   90.00
_cell.angle_gamma   90.00
#
_symmetry.space_group_name_H-M   'P 1'
#
loop_
_entity.id
_entity.type
_entity.pdbx_description
1 polymer ?
#
loop_
_entity_poly.entity_id
_entity_poly.type
_entity_poly.pdbx_seq_one_letter_code
_entity_poly.pdbx_strand_id
1 'polypeptide(L)'
;MGADDTFGAGRIDVAAAYTALVTAPSTTTSTTSTTTTTEPPTTSTTSTSTTSTSSTTTTSTTTTSTTEPPTSTTVAPSDQVLFTDGFESGTTRAWSSTVTNNGRLSVTTAAHLTGTYGLQARITSTTQMYVADATPTNATNLTTSFQFDPNNVTLGTKTHELLRALNPNGTAITTIQIRANGTAYQIRATTRLDNGTTKYTTWTTLTNAPHTITLAWRAATTPTSADGTLTLTIDTTPTTATNLTNTTQRIDQTRLGPQTLTTGISGTEYYDTYTTTQTT
;
A
#
# COMPACT_ATOMS: atom_id res chain seq x y z
N MET A 1 11.20 42.49 -63.43
CA MET A 1 11.66 41.10 -63.64
C MET A 1 11.57 40.40 -62.30
N GLY A 2 10.88 39.25 -62.21
CA GLY A 2 10.59 38.49 -60.97
C GLY A 2 11.83 37.80 -60.35
N ALA A 3 11.75 36.98 -59.29
CA ALA A 3 10.66 36.40 -58.48
C ALA A 3 11.19 35.89 -57.10
N ASP A 4 10.26 35.48 -56.21
CA ASP A 4 10.36 34.59 -55.01
C ASP A 4 11.30 34.94 -53.85
N ASP A 5 11.09 34.63 -52.56
CA ASP A 5 10.00 34.07 -51.73
C ASP A 5 10.47 34.19 -50.27
N THR A 6 9.57 34.30 -49.27
CA THR A 6 9.63 33.59 -47.95
C THR A 6 8.65 34.23 -46.95
N PHE A 7 7.46 33.63 -46.88
CA PHE A 7 6.56 33.43 -45.73
C PHE A 7 6.60 34.40 -44.52
N GLY A 8 5.69 35.38 -44.54
CA GLY A 8 4.36 35.26 -43.92
C GLY A 8 4.27 34.98 -42.41
N ALA A 9 3.95 36.01 -41.63
CA ALA A 9 3.44 35.93 -40.27
C ALA A 9 2.11 35.17 -40.18
N GLY A 10 1.94 34.30 -39.17
CA GLY A 10 0.66 33.66 -38.86
C GLY A 10 0.45 33.55 -37.36
N ARG A 11 -0.42 34.39 -36.80
CA ARG A 11 -1.03 34.15 -35.48
C ARG A 11 -2.04 33.01 -35.65
N ILE A 12 -1.93 31.97 -34.83
CA ILE A 12 -2.90 30.87 -34.79
C ILE A 12 -4.20 31.43 -34.21
N ASP A 13 -5.28 31.40 -35.00
CA ASP A 13 -6.62 31.65 -34.50
C ASP A 13 -7.11 30.38 -33.77
N VAL A 14 -7.04 30.43 -32.44
CA VAL A 14 -7.41 29.33 -31.55
C VAL A 14 -8.90 29.00 -31.64
N ALA A 15 -9.74 29.93 -32.09
CA ALA A 15 -11.18 29.68 -32.27
C ALA A 15 -11.46 28.79 -33.49
N ALA A 16 -10.70 28.93 -34.58
CA ALA A 16 -10.83 28.08 -35.77
C ALA A 16 -10.35 26.64 -35.52
N ALA A 17 -9.32 26.45 -34.66
CA ALA A 17 -8.82 25.12 -34.29
C ALA A 17 -9.81 24.33 -33.40
N TYR A 18 -10.62 25.01 -32.59
CA TYR A 18 -11.61 24.36 -31.73
C TYR A 18 -12.81 23.83 -32.52
N THR A 19 -13.29 24.55 -33.55
CA THR A 19 -14.43 24.11 -34.35
C THR A 19 -14.13 22.86 -35.19
N ALA A 20 -12.88 22.69 -35.64
CA ALA A 20 -12.45 21.52 -36.42
C ALA A 20 -12.36 20.22 -35.61
N LEU A 21 -12.10 20.30 -34.30
CA LEU A 21 -12.01 19.12 -33.41
C LEU A 21 -13.37 18.61 -32.93
N VAL A 22 -14.40 19.47 -32.92
CA VAL A 22 -15.75 19.12 -32.43
C VAL A 22 -16.63 18.50 -33.52
N THR A 23 -16.26 18.61 -34.81
CA THR A 23 -17.03 18.05 -35.95
C THR A 23 -16.42 16.80 -36.59
N ALA A 24 -15.30 16.28 -36.09
CA ALA A 24 -14.73 15.04 -36.59
C ALA A 24 -15.56 13.83 -36.10
N PRO A 25 -16.12 12.99 -37.00
CA PRO A 25 -16.81 11.77 -36.59
C PRO A 25 -15.81 10.82 -35.92
N SER A 26 -16.22 10.20 -34.81
CA SER A 26 -15.40 9.22 -34.09
C SER A 26 -15.18 7.98 -34.95
N THR A 27 -13.94 7.72 -35.36
CA THR A 27 -13.55 6.46 -36.00
C THR A 27 -13.51 5.37 -34.93
N THR A 28 -14.55 4.55 -34.87
CA THR A 28 -14.58 3.33 -34.05
C THR A 28 -13.75 2.25 -34.73
N THR A 29 -12.56 1.98 -34.20
CA THR A 29 -11.79 0.79 -34.56
C THR A 29 -12.48 -0.43 -33.95
N SER A 30 -13.24 -1.17 -34.75
CA SER A 30 -13.80 -2.47 -34.37
C SER A 30 -12.73 -3.55 -34.51
N THR A 31 -12.17 -4.02 -33.39
CA THR A 31 -11.37 -5.24 -33.36
C THR A 31 -12.31 -6.44 -33.33
N THR A 32 -12.32 -7.24 -34.40
CA THR A 32 -13.05 -8.50 -34.45
C THR A 32 -12.29 -9.55 -33.63
N SER A 33 -12.83 -9.92 -32.47
CA SER A 33 -12.36 -11.07 -31.70
C SER A 33 -13.08 -12.33 -32.19
N THR A 34 -12.37 -13.22 -32.87
CA THR A 34 -12.88 -14.54 -33.26
C THR A 34 -12.93 -15.44 -32.02
N THR A 35 -14.12 -15.65 -31.45
CA THR A 35 -14.35 -16.66 -30.40
C THR A 35 -14.70 -18.00 -31.06
N THR A 36 -13.73 -18.91 -31.10
CA THR A 36 -13.99 -20.33 -31.44
C THR A 36 -14.78 -20.96 -30.29
N THR A 37 -16.07 -21.16 -30.51
CA THR A 37 -16.96 -21.87 -29.58
C THR A 37 -16.72 -23.37 -29.77
N THR A 38 -16.09 -24.00 -28.77
CA THR A 38 -15.99 -25.46 -28.69
C THR A 38 -17.08 -25.95 -27.73
N GLU A 39 -17.91 -26.85 -28.23
CA GLU A 39 -19.05 -27.50 -27.56
C GLU A 39 -18.63 -28.26 -26.29
N PRO A 40 -19.44 -28.27 -25.21
CA PRO A 40 -19.17 -29.07 -24.03
C PRO A 40 -19.57 -30.54 -24.24
N PRO A 41 -18.76 -31.53 -23.82
CA PRO A 41 -19.23 -32.90 -23.78
C PRO A 41 -20.23 -33.09 -22.63
N THR A 42 -21.44 -33.54 -22.98
CA THR A 42 -22.41 -34.13 -22.07
C THR A 42 -21.87 -35.41 -21.44
N THR A 43 -21.80 -35.46 -20.11
CA THR A 43 -21.80 -36.72 -19.36
C THR A 43 -22.86 -36.67 -18.26
N SER A 44 -23.91 -37.46 -18.51
CA SER A 44 -24.94 -37.85 -17.56
C SER A 44 -24.39 -38.96 -16.67
N THR A 45 -24.40 -38.78 -15.36
CA THR A 45 -24.39 -39.90 -14.40
C THR A 45 -25.34 -39.60 -13.25
N THR A 46 -26.56 -40.10 -13.40
CA THR A 46 -27.50 -40.39 -12.31
C THR A 46 -26.91 -41.51 -11.44
N SER A 47 -26.79 -41.28 -10.14
CA SER A 47 -26.66 -42.36 -9.15
C SER A 47 -27.76 -42.21 -8.10
N THR A 48 -28.74 -43.09 -8.17
CA THR A 48 -29.85 -43.22 -7.23
C THR A 48 -29.60 -44.40 -6.29
N SER A 49 -29.76 -44.14 -4.99
CA SER A 49 -30.16 -45.01 -3.86
C SER A 49 -29.33 -46.26 -3.52
N THR A 50 -28.95 -46.39 -2.25
CA THR A 50 -29.57 -47.40 -1.35
C THR A 50 -29.28 -47.06 0.11
N THR A 51 -30.35 -46.77 0.87
CA THR A 51 -30.38 -46.82 2.32
C THR A 51 -30.32 -48.29 2.76
N SER A 52 -29.21 -48.72 3.36
CA SER A 52 -29.15 -50.02 4.04
C SER A 52 -29.58 -49.85 5.50
N THR A 53 -30.77 -50.34 5.82
CA THR A 53 -31.25 -50.53 7.19
C THR A 53 -30.62 -51.81 7.74
N SER A 54 -29.60 -51.68 8.60
CA SER A 54 -29.12 -52.79 9.42
C SER A 54 -29.71 -52.65 10.82
N SER A 55 -30.65 -53.53 11.17
CA SER A 55 -31.09 -53.72 12.54
C SER A 55 -30.04 -54.57 13.28
N THR A 56 -29.38 -53.99 14.28
CA THR A 56 -28.62 -54.76 15.28
C THR A 56 -29.18 -54.50 16.66
N THR A 57 -29.69 -55.59 17.23
CA THR A 57 -30.18 -55.80 18.59
C THR A 57 -29.31 -55.11 19.65
N THR A 58 -29.96 -54.39 20.56
CA THR A 58 -29.37 -53.71 21.72
C THR A 58 -28.88 -54.71 22.77
N THR A 59 -27.60 -54.67 23.10
CA THR A 59 -27.07 -55.13 24.40
C THR A 59 -26.55 -53.89 25.12
N SER A 60 -27.29 -53.46 26.15
CA SER A 60 -26.94 -52.29 26.97
C SER A 60 -25.78 -52.64 27.91
N THR A 61 -24.57 -52.27 27.53
CA THR A 61 -23.42 -52.22 28.45
C THR A 61 -23.28 -50.78 28.95
N THR A 62 -23.44 -50.58 30.25
CA THR A 62 -23.30 -49.27 30.91
C THR A 62 -21.83 -48.83 30.91
N THR A 63 -21.38 -48.20 29.84
CA THR A 63 -20.09 -47.49 29.80
C THR A 63 -20.30 -46.07 30.31
N THR A 64 -19.67 -45.72 31.42
CA THR A 64 -19.54 -44.33 31.88
C THR A 64 -18.72 -43.56 30.84
N SER A 65 -19.41 -42.82 29.97
CA SER A 65 -18.78 -41.85 29.07
C SER A 65 -18.41 -40.62 29.89
N THR A 66 -17.12 -40.44 30.16
CA THR A 66 -16.59 -39.14 30.55
C THR A 66 -16.65 -38.23 29.34
N THR A 67 -17.58 -37.27 29.34
CA THR A 67 -17.67 -36.21 28.33
C THR A 67 -16.35 -35.45 28.31
N GLU A 68 -15.60 -35.56 27.21
CA GLU A 68 -14.43 -34.73 26.97
C GLU A 68 -14.89 -33.26 26.89
N PRO A 69 -14.23 -32.32 27.62
CA PRO A 69 -14.64 -30.93 27.60
C PRO A 69 -14.60 -30.37 26.17
N PRO A 70 -15.53 -29.49 25.78
CA PRO A 70 -15.57 -28.97 24.42
C PRO A 70 -14.23 -28.29 24.09
N THR A 71 -13.55 -28.78 23.05
CA THR A 71 -12.34 -28.15 22.52
C THR A 71 -12.71 -26.75 22.02
N SER A 72 -12.31 -25.72 22.77
CA SER A 72 -12.39 -24.34 22.33
C SER A 72 -11.57 -24.19 21.05
N THR A 73 -12.23 -24.10 19.91
CA THR A 73 -11.58 -23.78 18.64
C THR A 73 -11.31 -22.28 18.65
N THR A 74 -10.11 -21.89 19.08
CA THR A 74 -9.63 -20.52 18.94
C THR A 74 -9.45 -20.24 17.45
N VAL A 75 -10.40 -19.54 16.84
CA VAL A 75 -10.28 -19.04 15.47
C VAL A 75 -9.11 -18.06 15.46
N ALA A 76 -8.09 -18.34 14.64
CA ALA A 76 -6.99 -17.40 14.43
C ALA A 76 -7.57 -16.11 13.81
N PRO A 77 -7.15 -14.93 14.27
CA PRO A 77 -7.69 -13.68 13.76
C PRO A 77 -7.35 -13.56 12.27
N SER A 78 -8.33 -13.15 11.47
CA SER A 78 -8.16 -12.89 10.04
C SER A 78 -7.78 -11.44 9.80
N ASP A 79 -6.93 -11.18 8.81
CA ASP A 79 -6.63 -9.82 8.39
C ASP A 79 -7.71 -9.30 7.43
N GLN A 80 -8.33 -8.18 7.78
CA GLN A 80 -9.19 -7.40 6.90
C GLN A 80 -8.33 -6.47 6.03
N VAL A 81 -8.51 -6.53 4.71
CA VAL A 81 -7.93 -5.54 3.78
C VAL A 81 -8.74 -4.25 3.86
N LEU A 82 -8.07 -3.14 4.17
CA LEU A 82 -8.68 -1.81 4.24
C LEU A 82 -8.54 -1.06 2.90
N PHE A 83 -7.36 -1.13 2.29
CA PHE A 83 -7.05 -0.45 1.04
C PHE A 83 -5.91 -1.14 0.30
N THR A 84 -5.95 -1.11 -1.04
CA THR A 84 -4.85 -1.55 -1.90
C THR A 84 -4.80 -0.70 -3.16
N ASP A 85 -3.59 -0.39 -3.62
CA ASP A 85 -3.36 0.24 -4.91
C ASP A 85 -1.97 -0.14 -5.44
N GLY A 86 -1.95 -0.83 -6.58
CA GLY A 86 -0.73 -1.10 -7.35
C GLY A 86 -0.45 -0.04 -8.42
N PHE A 87 -1.18 1.09 -8.41
CA PHE A 87 -1.07 2.19 -9.36
C PHE A 87 -1.34 1.85 -10.84
N GLU A 88 -1.77 0.63 -11.15
CA GLU A 88 -2.03 0.14 -12.52
C GLU A 88 -3.16 0.88 -13.25
N SER A 89 -3.95 1.69 -12.55
CA SER A 89 -4.89 2.62 -13.18
C SER A 89 -4.22 3.81 -13.87
N GLY A 90 -2.91 4.00 -13.67
CA GLY A 90 -2.15 5.16 -14.15
C GLY A 90 -2.45 6.45 -13.40
N THR A 91 -3.18 6.40 -12.27
CA THR A 91 -3.64 7.59 -11.52
C THR A 91 -3.62 7.37 -10.01
N THR A 92 -3.74 8.45 -9.22
CA THR A 92 -3.90 8.39 -7.77
C THR A 92 -5.37 8.54 -7.32
N ARG A 93 -6.35 8.33 -8.21
CA ARG A 93 -7.78 8.61 -7.93
C ARG A 93 -8.40 7.68 -6.89
N ALA A 94 -7.80 6.53 -6.61
CA ALA A 94 -8.23 5.61 -5.56
C ALA A 94 -7.93 6.15 -4.14
N TRP A 95 -6.97 7.06 -4.01
CA TRP A 95 -6.53 7.60 -2.73
C TRP A 95 -7.47 8.70 -2.22
N SER A 96 -7.64 8.78 -0.90
CA SER A 96 -8.51 9.80 -0.26
C SER A 96 -8.05 11.24 -0.53
N SER A 97 -6.75 11.45 -0.70
CA SER A 97 -6.18 12.73 -1.15
C SER A 97 -4.79 12.54 -1.77
N THR A 98 -4.33 13.54 -2.52
CA THR A 98 -2.98 13.56 -3.10
C THR A 98 -2.40 14.96 -3.01
N VAL A 99 -1.16 15.07 -2.50
CA VAL A 99 -0.37 16.29 -2.47
C VAL A 99 0.80 16.13 -3.44
N THR A 100 0.72 16.80 -4.60
CA THR A 100 1.63 16.54 -5.71
C THR A 100 2.88 17.41 -5.75
N ASN A 101 2.94 18.49 -4.96
CA ASN A 101 4.03 19.48 -5.04
C ASN A 101 4.29 19.92 -6.49
N ASN A 102 3.27 20.50 -7.14
CA ASN A 102 3.32 20.92 -8.55
C ASN A 102 3.60 19.77 -9.53
N GLY A 103 2.94 18.62 -9.35
CA GLY A 103 3.06 17.46 -10.23
C GLY A 103 4.36 16.65 -10.08
N ARG A 104 5.11 16.87 -9.01
CA ARG A 104 6.34 16.12 -8.69
C ARG A 104 6.05 14.73 -8.10
N LEU A 105 4.84 14.53 -7.58
CA LEU A 105 4.28 13.21 -7.33
C LEU A 105 3.35 12.83 -8.47
N SER A 106 3.63 11.72 -9.15
CA SER A 106 2.90 11.30 -10.34
C SER A 106 3.02 9.80 -10.55
N VAL A 107 1.97 9.14 -11.06
CA VAL A 107 2.04 7.75 -11.51
C VAL A 107 2.65 7.70 -12.91
N THR A 108 3.66 6.86 -13.12
CA THR A 108 4.39 6.75 -14.39
C THR A 108 4.81 5.32 -14.68
N THR A 109 5.08 5.00 -15.95
CA THR A 109 5.62 3.69 -16.33
C THR A 109 7.09 3.51 -15.95
N ALA A 110 7.86 4.60 -15.77
CA ALA A 110 9.25 4.52 -15.35
C ALA A 110 9.43 4.14 -13.88
N ALA A 111 8.38 4.32 -13.07
CA ALA A 111 8.39 4.09 -11.64
C ALA A 111 7.82 2.72 -11.22
N HIS A 112 7.42 1.87 -12.17
CA HIS A 112 6.92 0.54 -11.87
C HIS A 112 8.01 -0.29 -11.18
N LEU A 113 7.65 -0.96 -10.10
CA LEU A 113 8.45 -1.98 -9.43
C LEU A 113 7.82 -3.36 -9.65
N THR A 114 6.50 -3.38 -9.85
CA THR A 114 5.70 -4.51 -10.34
C THR A 114 4.75 -3.99 -11.43
N GLY A 115 4.33 -4.85 -12.37
CA GLY A 115 3.34 -4.48 -13.37
C GLY A 115 3.78 -3.38 -14.33
N THR A 116 2.91 -2.39 -14.61
CA THR A 116 3.13 -1.38 -15.67
C THR A 116 3.36 0.02 -15.14
N TYR A 117 2.76 0.36 -13.99
CA TYR A 117 2.79 1.71 -13.43
C TYR A 117 3.23 1.69 -11.98
N GLY A 118 3.99 2.70 -11.58
CA GLY A 118 4.29 2.95 -10.17
C GLY A 118 4.25 4.44 -9.84
N LEU A 119 4.35 4.75 -8.56
CA LEU A 119 4.32 6.13 -8.05
C LEU A 119 5.73 6.70 -8.01
N GLN A 120 5.95 7.78 -8.75
CA GLN A 120 7.19 8.54 -8.77
C GLN A 120 7.11 9.76 -7.85
N ALA A 121 8.17 10.01 -7.06
CA ALA A 121 8.32 11.22 -6.26
C ALA A 121 9.62 11.96 -6.62
N ARG A 122 9.53 13.11 -7.30
CA ARG A 122 10.69 13.93 -7.75
C ARG A 122 11.06 15.00 -6.73
N ILE A 123 12.07 14.72 -5.92
CA ILE A 123 12.52 15.60 -4.82
C ILE A 123 13.45 16.68 -5.35
N THR A 124 12.92 17.90 -5.40
CA THR A 124 13.65 19.11 -5.85
C THR A 124 13.35 20.32 -4.95
N SER A 125 12.62 20.12 -3.85
CA SER A 125 12.39 21.12 -2.78
C SER A 125 12.14 20.42 -1.45
N THR A 126 11.95 21.19 -0.38
CA THR A 126 11.62 20.69 0.97
C THR A 126 10.11 20.49 1.19
N THR A 127 9.29 20.71 0.15
CA THR A 127 7.84 20.57 0.24
C THR A 127 7.46 19.09 0.17
N GLN A 128 6.72 18.61 1.18
CA GLN A 128 6.23 17.24 1.23
C GLN A 128 5.32 16.91 0.04
N MET A 129 5.30 15.64 -0.34
CA MET A 129 4.40 15.10 -1.36
C MET A 129 4.03 13.67 -0.99
N TYR A 130 2.75 13.35 -1.10
CA TYR A 130 2.23 12.05 -0.68
C TYR A 130 0.84 11.79 -1.28
N VAL A 131 0.49 10.52 -1.34
CA VAL A 131 -0.90 10.05 -1.42
C VAL A 131 -1.36 9.67 -0.01
N ALA A 132 -2.65 9.82 0.29
CA ALA A 132 -3.19 9.49 1.62
C ALA A 132 -4.35 8.51 1.53
N ASP A 133 -4.33 7.52 2.42
CA ASP A 133 -5.38 6.53 2.62
C ASP A 133 -6.02 6.81 3.99
N ALA A 134 -7.32 7.12 3.99
CA ALA A 134 -8.12 7.43 5.18
C ALA A 134 -9.13 6.32 5.50
N THR A 135 -8.89 5.10 4.98
CA THR A 135 -9.70 3.93 5.32
C THR A 135 -9.48 3.41 6.74
N PRO A 136 -8.28 3.53 7.37
CA PRO A 136 -8.18 3.28 8.81
C PRO A 136 -9.09 4.24 9.56
N THR A 137 -9.86 3.75 10.53
CA THR A 137 -10.71 4.60 11.38
C THR A 137 -10.51 4.16 12.82
N ASN A 138 -9.93 5.03 13.64
CA ASN A 138 -9.63 4.76 15.04
C ASN A 138 -8.91 3.40 15.27
N ALA A 139 -8.00 3.04 14.36
CA ALA A 139 -7.36 1.73 14.34
C ALA A 139 -6.43 1.54 15.54
N THR A 140 -6.57 0.41 16.24
CA THR A 140 -5.68 -0.02 17.34
C THR A 140 -4.60 -0.98 16.88
N ASN A 141 -4.72 -1.51 15.67
CA ASN A 141 -3.69 -2.27 14.99
C ASN A 141 -3.76 -1.98 13.48
N LEU A 142 -2.62 -2.04 12.81
CA LEU A 142 -2.52 -1.76 11.38
C LEU A 142 -1.26 -2.43 10.82
N THR A 143 -1.38 -3.02 9.64
CA THR A 143 -0.23 -3.42 8.81
C THR A 143 -0.29 -2.68 7.49
N THR A 144 0.77 -1.96 7.14
CA THR A 144 0.92 -1.29 5.84
C THR A 144 2.12 -1.87 5.12
N SER A 145 1.96 -2.25 3.86
CA SER A 145 3.02 -2.78 3.00
C SER A 145 3.08 -2.02 1.68
N PHE A 146 4.27 -1.84 1.14
CA PHE A 146 4.52 -1.25 -0.17
C PHE A 146 5.90 -1.64 -0.68
N GLN A 147 6.10 -1.61 -1.99
CA GLN A 147 7.41 -1.66 -2.60
C GLN A 147 8.03 -0.27 -2.66
N PHE A 148 9.34 -0.19 -2.46
CA PHE A 148 10.11 1.04 -2.47
C PHE A 148 11.47 0.81 -3.14
N ASP A 149 11.86 1.72 -4.01
CA ASP A 149 13.22 1.82 -4.55
C ASP A 149 13.78 3.22 -4.24
N PRO A 150 14.91 3.32 -3.52
CA PRO A 150 15.59 4.59 -3.32
C PRO A 150 15.96 5.30 -4.62
N ASN A 151 16.20 4.55 -5.71
CA ASN A 151 16.50 5.05 -7.06
C ASN A 151 17.58 6.16 -7.05
N ASN A 152 18.66 5.87 -6.33
CA ASN A 152 19.84 6.72 -6.16
C ASN A 152 19.52 8.10 -5.55
N VAL A 153 18.44 8.24 -4.78
CA VAL A 153 18.11 9.48 -4.07
C VAL A 153 19.28 9.91 -3.18
N THR A 154 19.61 11.20 -3.24
CA THR A 154 20.64 11.81 -2.41
C THR A 154 20.02 12.25 -1.09
N LEU A 155 20.49 11.72 0.03
CA LEU A 155 20.01 12.07 1.37
C LEU A 155 21.01 12.92 2.18
N GLY A 156 22.28 12.98 1.76
CA GLY A 156 23.35 13.61 2.55
C GLY A 156 23.42 13.02 3.96
N THR A 157 23.38 13.86 4.99
CA THR A 157 23.30 13.43 6.41
C THR A 157 21.90 13.51 7.00
N LYS A 158 20.88 13.64 6.15
CA LYS A 158 19.50 13.93 6.55
C LYS A 158 18.68 12.65 6.73
N THR A 159 17.55 12.83 7.38
CA THR A 159 16.51 11.82 7.51
C THR A 159 15.21 12.43 7.01
N HIS A 160 14.41 11.63 6.30
CA HIS A 160 13.04 12.00 5.97
C HIS A 160 12.13 10.78 6.11
N GLU A 161 10.82 10.99 5.97
CA GLU A 161 9.79 9.98 6.20
C GLU A 161 9.22 9.51 4.86
N LEU A 162 9.18 8.18 4.67
CA LEU A 162 8.59 7.51 3.49
C LEU A 162 7.09 7.21 3.68
N LEU A 163 6.71 6.97 4.93
CA LEU A 163 5.35 6.65 5.35
C LEU A 163 5.06 7.33 6.68
N ARG A 164 3.87 7.91 6.82
CA ARG A 164 3.33 8.37 8.12
C ARG A 164 1.94 7.81 8.34
N ALA A 165 1.70 7.21 9.49
CA ALA A 165 0.38 6.89 10.00
C ALA A 165 -0.01 7.92 11.07
N LEU A 166 -1.16 8.56 10.90
CA LEU A 166 -1.60 9.71 11.67
C LEU A 166 -2.88 9.39 12.43
N ASN A 167 -3.06 10.06 13.57
CA ASN A 167 -4.35 10.13 14.26
C ASN A 167 -5.27 11.20 13.60
N PRO A 168 -6.54 11.36 14.05
CA PRO A 168 -7.48 12.32 13.48
C PRO A 168 -7.01 13.77 13.53
N ASN A 169 -6.13 14.09 14.49
CA ASN A 169 -5.57 15.43 14.68
C ASN A 169 -4.34 15.68 13.80
N GLY A 170 -3.96 14.75 12.92
CA GLY A 170 -2.78 14.85 12.07
C GLY A 170 -1.45 14.61 12.78
N THR A 171 -1.46 14.13 14.03
CA THR A 171 -0.25 13.75 14.76
C THR A 171 0.24 12.41 14.26
N ALA A 172 1.54 12.30 13.94
CA ALA A 172 2.13 11.01 13.58
C ALA A 172 2.18 10.07 14.78
N ILE A 173 1.59 8.90 14.60
CA ILE A 173 1.60 7.80 15.57
C ILE A 173 2.73 6.84 15.25
N THR A 174 2.87 6.44 13.99
CA THR A 174 4.00 5.62 13.54
C THR A 174 4.48 6.09 12.17
N THR A 175 5.79 6.03 11.93
CA THR A 175 6.41 6.48 10.67
C THR A 175 7.50 5.52 10.23
N ILE A 176 7.81 5.51 8.94
CA ILE A 176 9.02 4.89 8.39
C ILE A 176 9.97 6.00 7.99
N GLN A 177 11.18 5.96 8.52
CA GLN A 177 12.24 6.93 8.27
C GLN A 177 13.34 6.29 7.43
N ILE A 178 13.93 7.06 6.52
CA ILE A 178 15.12 6.70 5.75
C ILE A 178 16.23 7.74 5.96
N ARG A 179 17.48 7.26 5.99
CA ARG A 179 18.69 8.10 5.99
C ARG A 179 19.79 7.45 5.15
N ALA A 180 20.84 8.20 4.85
CA ALA A 180 22.09 7.61 4.40
C ALA A 180 22.97 7.20 5.60
N ASN A 181 23.78 6.17 5.40
CA ASN A 181 24.88 5.77 6.28
C ASN A 181 26.09 5.41 5.41
N GLY A 182 27.00 6.37 5.21
CA GLY A 182 28.05 6.26 4.20
C GLY A 182 27.43 6.20 2.80
N THR A 183 27.71 5.13 2.06
CA THR A 183 27.18 4.88 0.72
C THR A 183 25.88 4.05 0.71
N ALA A 184 25.44 3.56 1.87
CA ALA A 184 24.23 2.73 1.99
C ALA A 184 23.04 3.55 2.49
N TYR A 185 21.83 3.07 2.21
CA TYR A 185 20.62 3.55 2.86
C TYR A 185 20.39 2.78 4.15
N GLN A 186 19.72 3.42 5.10
CA GLN A 186 19.17 2.75 6.27
C GLN A 186 17.74 3.20 6.48
N ILE A 187 16.89 2.28 6.90
CA ILE A 187 15.52 2.58 7.30
C ILE A 187 15.24 2.11 8.73
N ARG A 188 14.26 2.75 9.37
CA ARG A 188 13.70 2.32 10.66
C ARG A 188 12.24 2.75 10.74
N ALA A 189 11.50 2.13 11.65
CA ALA A 189 10.18 2.60 12.03
C ALA A 189 10.22 3.31 13.39
N THR A 190 9.27 4.21 13.60
CA THR A 190 9.09 4.93 14.87
C THR A 190 7.65 4.79 15.34
N THR A 191 7.43 4.90 16.66
CA THR A 191 6.08 4.99 17.23
C THR A 191 6.04 5.94 18.42
N ARG A 192 4.97 6.71 18.52
CA ARG A 192 4.64 7.55 19.67
C ARG A 192 4.11 6.68 20.81
N LEU A 193 4.50 6.99 22.04
CA LEU A 193 3.97 6.42 23.28
C LEU A 193 2.97 7.37 23.94
N ASP A 194 2.21 6.87 24.92
CA ASP A 194 1.17 7.63 25.62
C ASP A 194 1.71 8.86 26.36
N ASN A 195 2.96 8.78 26.85
CA ASN A 195 3.66 9.91 27.47
C ASN A 195 4.24 10.93 26.45
N GLY A 196 3.97 10.75 25.15
CA GLY A 196 4.44 11.60 24.07
C GLY A 196 5.87 11.35 23.59
N THR A 197 6.61 10.43 24.21
CA THR A 197 7.95 10.03 23.75
C THR A 197 7.88 9.11 22.53
N THR A 198 9.00 8.95 21.84
CA THR A 198 9.10 8.10 20.63
C THR A 198 9.97 6.87 20.91
N LYS A 199 9.49 5.71 20.49
CA LYS A 199 10.26 4.46 20.39
C LYS A 199 10.61 4.16 18.93
N TYR A 200 11.65 3.37 18.73
CA TYR A 200 12.25 3.12 17.42
C TYR A 200 12.55 1.63 17.27
N THR A 201 12.44 1.12 16.05
CA THR A 201 13.20 -0.07 15.65
C THR A 201 14.68 0.30 15.48
N THR A 202 15.56 -0.69 15.41
CA THR A 202 16.95 -0.43 15.01
C THR A 202 17.01 0.03 13.56
N TRP A 203 18.07 0.77 13.21
CA TRP A 203 18.36 1.08 11.82
C TRP A 203 18.81 -0.17 11.10
N THR A 204 18.16 -0.48 9.98
CA THR A 204 18.48 -1.64 9.14
C THR A 204 18.92 -1.15 7.77
N THR A 205 19.98 -1.74 7.24
CA THR A 205 20.53 -1.39 5.92
C THR A 205 19.53 -1.71 4.82
N LEU A 206 19.44 -0.83 3.84
CA LEU A 206 18.64 -0.96 2.63
C LEU A 206 19.56 -0.75 1.42
N THR A 207 19.49 -1.62 0.42
CA THR A 207 20.27 -1.46 -0.81
C THR A 207 19.57 -0.50 -1.78
N ASN A 208 20.30 -0.02 -2.79
CA ASN A 208 19.72 0.76 -3.88
C ASN A 208 19.08 -0.18 -4.92
N ALA A 209 17.95 -0.77 -4.55
CA ALA A 209 17.15 -1.67 -5.38
C ALA A 209 15.70 -1.65 -4.87
N PRO A 210 14.74 -2.20 -5.62
CA PRO A 210 13.38 -2.40 -5.15
C PRO A 210 13.33 -3.36 -3.94
N HIS A 211 12.62 -2.96 -2.89
CA HIS A 211 12.40 -3.75 -1.68
C HIS A 211 10.93 -3.69 -1.28
N THR A 212 10.42 -4.78 -0.68
CA THR A 212 9.11 -4.76 -0.03
C THR A 212 9.27 -4.30 1.41
N ILE A 213 8.63 -3.20 1.78
CA ILE A 213 8.68 -2.63 3.12
C ILE A 213 7.32 -2.84 3.78
N THR A 214 7.31 -3.50 4.95
CA THR A 214 6.10 -3.72 5.73
C THR A 214 6.24 -3.15 7.13
N LEU A 215 5.26 -2.36 7.56
CA LEU A 215 5.12 -1.81 8.89
C LEU A 215 3.91 -2.45 9.57
N ALA A 216 4.13 -3.19 10.65
CA ALA A 216 3.06 -3.72 11.50
C ALA A 216 3.10 -3.01 12.85
N TRP A 217 1.99 -2.39 13.23
CA TRP A 217 1.84 -1.63 14.47
C TRP A 217 0.63 -2.10 15.26
N ARG A 218 0.79 -2.19 16.59
CA ARG A 218 -0.28 -2.54 17.52
C ARG A 218 -0.20 -1.68 18.79
N ALA A 219 -1.32 -1.10 19.18
CA ALA A 219 -1.49 -0.46 20.48
C ALA A 219 -1.41 -1.49 21.61
N ALA A 220 -0.94 -1.07 22.78
CA ALA A 220 -1.06 -1.85 24.00
C ALA A 220 -2.54 -2.10 24.35
N THR A 221 -2.82 -3.23 24.99
CA THR A 221 -4.21 -3.68 25.26
C THR A 221 -4.86 -2.93 26.42
N THR A 222 -4.07 -2.53 27.41
CA THR A 222 -4.53 -1.82 28.61
C THR A 222 -3.55 -0.70 29.01
N PRO A 223 -4.02 0.36 29.72
CA PRO A 223 -3.16 1.49 30.10
C PRO A 223 -1.92 1.15 30.93
N THR A 224 -1.93 -0.01 31.59
CA THR A 224 -0.82 -0.49 32.43
C THR A 224 0.04 -1.56 31.75
N SER A 225 -0.42 -2.13 30.63
CA SER A 225 0.35 -3.09 29.85
C SER A 225 1.34 -2.41 28.91
N ALA A 226 2.47 -3.06 28.67
CA ALA A 226 3.45 -2.66 27.67
C ALA A 226 3.50 -3.68 26.50
N ASP A 227 2.36 -4.25 26.13
CA ASP A 227 2.25 -5.32 25.12
C ASP A 227 2.01 -4.80 23.69
N GLY A 228 2.06 -3.48 23.50
CA GLY A 228 2.10 -2.87 22.19
C GLY A 228 3.38 -3.24 21.44
N THR A 229 3.29 -3.30 20.10
CA THR A 229 4.40 -3.73 19.24
C THR A 229 4.52 -2.85 18.00
N LEU A 230 5.75 -2.68 17.53
CA LEU A 230 6.08 -2.06 16.26
C LEU A 230 7.10 -2.94 15.55
N THR A 231 6.76 -3.48 14.39
CA THR A 231 7.65 -4.28 13.55
C THR A 231 7.83 -3.63 12.20
N LEU A 232 9.09 -3.46 11.80
CA LEU A 232 9.47 -3.12 10.43
C LEU A 232 10.07 -4.36 9.78
N THR A 233 9.54 -4.75 8.64
CA THR A 233 10.06 -5.87 7.84
C THR A 233 10.56 -5.34 6.50
N ILE A 234 11.80 -5.66 6.16
CA ILE A 234 12.40 -5.38 4.84
C ILE A 234 12.51 -6.72 4.12
N ASP A 235 11.79 -6.85 3.02
CA ASP A 235 11.55 -8.08 2.29
C ASP A 235 11.00 -9.15 3.25
N THR A 236 11.86 -10.00 3.80
CA THR A 236 11.49 -11.06 4.75
C THR A 236 12.12 -10.89 6.14
N THR A 237 12.86 -9.81 6.38
CA THR A 237 13.66 -9.63 7.60
C THR A 237 13.01 -8.64 8.56
N PRO A 238 12.42 -9.10 9.69
CA PRO A 238 11.76 -8.23 10.65
C PRO A 238 12.74 -7.61 11.66
N THR A 239 12.41 -6.41 12.11
CA THR A 239 13.02 -5.73 13.25
C THR A 239 11.90 -5.16 14.12
N THR A 240 11.85 -5.57 15.39
CA THR A 240 10.72 -5.26 16.28
C THR A 240 11.14 -4.44 17.49
N ALA A 241 10.34 -3.41 17.79
CA ALA A 241 10.31 -2.74 19.09
C ALA A 241 9.11 -3.26 19.89
N THR A 242 9.39 -3.74 21.10
CA THR A 242 8.41 -4.26 22.07
C THR A 242 8.35 -3.37 23.30
N ASN A 243 7.57 -3.76 24.31
CA ASN A 243 7.43 -3.01 25.57
C ASN A 243 6.88 -1.59 25.34
N LEU A 244 5.93 -1.46 24.41
CA LEU A 244 5.34 -0.17 24.06
C LEU A 244 4.13 0.13 24.96
N THR A 245 4.16 1.26 25.63
CA THR A 245 3.03 1.84 26.36
C THR A 245 2.32 2.88 25.48
N ASN A 246 1.52 2.39 24.53
CA ASN A 246 0.87 3.17 23.46
C ASN A 246 -0.66 2.89 23.38
N THR A 247 -1.29 2.62 24.52
CA THR A 247 -2.71 2.21 24.64
C THR A 247 -3.67 3.29 24.13
N THR A 248 -3.29 4.56 24.22
CA THR A 248 -4.16 5.69 23.82
C THR A 248 -3.99 6.08 22.36
N GLN A 249 -3.00 5.52 21.66
CA GLN A 249 -2.71 5.87 20.28
C GLN A 249 -3.72 5.22 19.33
N ARG A 250 -4.08 5.95 18.26
CA ARG A 250 -5.07 5.53 17.26
C ARG A 250 -4.66 6.03 15.88
N ILE A 251 -4.89 5.24 14.85
CA ILE A 251 -4.55 5.59 13.47
C ILE A 251 -5.83 5.73 12.63
N ASP A 252 -5.92 6.81 11.89
CA ASP A 252 -7.07 7.15 11.02
C ASP A 252 -6.64 7.49 9.59
N GLN A 253 -5.34 7.61 9.35
CA GLN A 253 -4.82 7.89 8.03
C GLN A 253 -3.40 7.38 7.89
N THR A 254 -3.08 6.85 6.73
CA THR A 254 -1.71 6.63 6.27
C THR A 254 -1.38 7.57 5.12
N ARG A 255 -0.11 7.96 5.01
CA ARG A 255 0.43 8.79 3.93
C ARG A 255 1.66 8.10 3.38
N LEU A 256 1.71 7.89 2.07
CA LEU A 256 2.84 7.31 1.36
C LEU A 256 3.49 8.36 0.47
N GLY A 257 4.81 8.49 0.59
CA GLY A 257 5.64 9.42 -0.17
C GLY A 257 6.57 10.23 0.74
N PRO A 258 7.50 11.00 0.16
CA PRO A 258 8.51 11.71 0.93
C PRO A 258 7.93 12.91 1.69
N GLN A 259 8.11 12.87 3.01
CA GLN A 259 7.64 13.86 3.97
C GLN A 259 8.77 14.26 4.91
N THR A 260 8.63 15.39 5.62
CA THR A 260 9.68 15.95 6.50
C THR A 260 11.01 16.23 5.78
N LEU A 261 10.93 16.55 4.48
CA LEU A 261 12.07 16.86 3.63
C LEU A 261 12.83 18.11 4.13
N THR A 262 14.15 18.06 4.04
CA THR A 262 15.04 19.18 4.41
C THR A 262 16.05 19.44 3.29
N THR A 263 16.65 20.64 3.30
CA THR A 263 17.64 21.03 2.29
C THR A 263 18.80 20.03 2.24
N GLY A 264 19.16 19.61 1.03
CA GLY A 264 20.19 18.60 0.77
C GLY A 264 19.64 17.22 0.41
N ILE A 265 18.32 17.02 0.52
CA ILE A 265 17.64 15.85 -0.04
C ILE A 265 17.20 16.16 -1.47
N SER A 266 17.57 15.31 -2.43
CA SER A 266 17.21 15.46 -3.84
C SER A 266 17.26 14.15 -4.60
N GLY A 267 16.57 14.07 -5.74
CA GLY A 267 16.55 12.88 -6.58
C GLY A 267 15.12 12.45 -6.90
N THR A 268 14.96 11.18 -7.26
CA THR A 268 13.65 10.60 -7.53
C THR A 268 13.54 9.26 -6.80
N GLU A 269 12.44 9.04 -6.11
CA GLU A 269 12.12 7.77 -5.44
C GLU A 269 10.92 7.12 -6.12
N TYR A 270 10.85 5.79 -6.06
CA TYR A 270 9.74 5.01 -6.60
C TYR A 270 9.04 4.19 -5.50
N TYR A 271 7.72 4.12 -5.61
CA TYR A 271 6.83 3.43 -4.70
C TYR A 271 5.80 2.63 -5.50
N ASP A 272 5.44 1.45 -5.01
CA ASP A 272 4.50 0.58 -5.71
C ASP A 272 3.77 -0.39 -4.76
N THR A 273 2.74 -1.09 -5.24
CA THR A 273 2.07 -2.22 -4.57
C THR A 273 1.68 -1.91 -3.12
N TYR A 274 0.96 -0.80 -2.91
CA TYR A 274 0.55 -0.38 -1.58
C TYR A 274 -0.63 -1.22 -1.07
N THR A 275 -0.58 -1.65 0.18
CA THR A 275 -1.69 -2.31 0.87
C THR A 275 -1.72 -1.92 2.34
N THR A 276 -2.92 -1.70 2.86
CA THR A 276 -3.19 -1.54 4.30
C THR A 276 -4.18 -2.61 4.74
N THR A 277 -3.85 -3.32 5.82
CA THR A 277 -4.71 -4.30 6.47
C THR A 277 -4.82 -4.03 7.97
N GLN A 278 -5.85 -4.60 8.59
CA GLN A 278 -6.07 -4.60 10.02
C GLN A 278 -6.50 -6.00 10.46
N THR A 279 -5.92 -6.50 11.54
CA THR A 279 -6.31 -7.77 12.15
C THR A 279 -7.58 -7.55 12.97
N THR A 280 -8.62 -8.35 12.68
CA THR A 280 -9.93 -8.31 13.36
C THR A 280 -10.03 -9.32 14.49
#